data_AF-A0A4Q1SW36-F1
#
_entry.id   AF-A0A4Q1SW36-F1
#
_cell.length_a   1.000
_cell.length_b   1.000
_cell.length_c   1.000
_cell.angle_alpha   90.00
_cell.angle_beta   90.00
_cell.angle_gamma   90.00
#
_symmetry.space_group_name_H-M   'P 1'
#
loop_
_entity.id
_entity.type
_entity.pdbx_description
1 polymer ?
#
loop_
_entity_poly.entity_id
_entity_poly.type
_entity_poly.pdbx_seq_one_letter_code
_entity_poly.pdbx_strand_id
1 'polypeptide(L)' 'MSEATDRIHVAKFRFLNEFRSWLELNRDKDIIDISTAGGIEDLMILITYKEGKDGNEEREL' A
#
# COMPACT_ATOMS: atom_id res chain seq x y z
N MET A 1 9.37 -6.21 26.58
CA MET A 1 9.02 -5.20 25.57
C MET A 1 9.24 -5.86 24.22
N SER A 2 8.17 -6.20 23.50
CA SER A 2 8.32 -6.73 22.14
C SER A 2 8.51 -5.53 21.23
N GLU A 3 9.68 -5.36 20.61
CA GLU A 3 9.82 -4.45 19.48
C GLU A 3 8.83 -4.92 18.42
N ALA A 4 7.75 -4.18 18.23
CA ALA A 4 6.90 -4.38 17.07
C ALA A 4 7.76 -4.00 15.86
N THR A 5 8.35 -5.00 15.21
CA THR A 5 9.00 -4.77 13.91
C THR A 5 7.89 -4.41 12.94
N ASP A 6 7.81 -3.12 12.58
CA ASP A 6 6.90 -2.65 11.55
C ASP A 6 7.06 -3.53 10.30
N ARG A 7 6.00 -4.23 9.91
CA ARG A 7 6.03 -5.08 8.72
C ARG A 7 5.96 -4.22 7.47
N ILE A 8 6.93 -4.40 6.59
CA ILE A 8 6.98 -3.72 5.29
C ILE A 8 6.41 -4.67 4.23
N HIS A 9 5.50 -4.16 3.43
CA HIS A 9 4.81 -4.87 2.36
C HIS A 9 5.11 -4.23 1.01
N VAL A 10 5.13 -5.06 -0.04
CA VAL A 10 5.29 -4.61 -1.42
C VAL A 10 4.14 -5.14 -2.28
N ALA A 11 3.42 -4.24 -2.94
CA ALA A 11 2.39 -4.56 -3.91
C ALA A 11 2.83 -4.16 -5.31
N LYS A 12 2.41 -4.93 -6.32
CA LYS A 12 2.76 -4.72 -7.73
C LYS A 12 1.51 -4.73 -8.59
N PHE A 13 1.41 -3.75 -9.49
CA PHE A 13 0.30 -3.59 -10.42
C PHE A 13 0.82 -3.44 -11.85
N ARG A 14 0.07 -3.97 -12.81
CA ARG A 14 0.32 -3.79 -14.25
C ARG A 14 -0.62 -2.78 -14.89
N PHE A 15 -1.81 -2.61 -14.33
CA PHE A 15 -2.80 -1.70 -14.88
C PHE A 15 -3.12 -0.57 -13.90
N LEU A 16 -3.25 0.66 -14.41
CA LEU A 16 -3.55 1.85 -13.60
C LEU A 16 -4.89 1.73 -12.85
N ASN A 17 -5.87 1.06 -13.45
CA ASN A 17 -7.17 0.85 -12.80
C ASN A 17 -7.06 -0.06 -11.56
N GLU A 18 -6.25 -1.13 -11.62
CA GLU A 18 -6.03 -2.01 -10.47
C GLU A 18 -5.33 -1.26 -9.33
N PHE A 19 -4.30 -0.47 -9.67
CA PHE A 19 -3.61 0.39 -8.73
C PHE A 19 -4.56 1.37 -8.04
N ARG A 20 -5.43 2.05 -8.82
CA ARG A 20 -6.40 2.99 -8.27
C ARG A 20 -7.41 2.32 -7.34
N SER A 21 -7.98 1.18 -7.73
CA SER A 21 -8.89 0.43 -6.87
C SER A 21 -8.20 -0.03 -5.58
N TRP A 22 -6.93 -0.42 -5.66
CA TRP A 22 -6.17 -0.78 -4.47
C TRP A 22 -5.97 0.40 -3.51
N LEU A 23 -5.61 1.59 -4.01
CA LEU A 23 -5.49 2.80 -3.19
C LEU A 23 -6.80 3.15 -2.47
N GLU A 24 -7.93 2.95 -3.15
CA GLU A 24 -9.25 3.24 -2.56
C GLU A 24 -9.60 2.29 -1.41
N LEU A 25 -9.14 1.03 -1.47
CA LEU A 25 -9.39 0.00 -0.46
C LEU A 25 -8.37 0.00 0.69
N ASN A 26 -7.18 0.56 0.49
CA ASN A 26 -6.05 0.49 1.41
C ASN A 26 -5.63 1.89 1.90
N ARG A 27 -6.61 2.78 2.11
CA ARG A 27 -6.37 4.18 2.54
C ARG A 27 -5.77 4.29 3.93
N ASP A 28 -5.92 3.24 4.73
CA ASP A 28 -5.38 3.10 6.07
C ASP A 28 -3.88 2.75 6.08
N LYS A 29 -3.29 2.38 4.93
CA LYS A 29 -1.89 1.97 4.85
C LYS A 29 -0.95 3.16 4.78
N ASP A 30 0.15 3.08 5.51
CA ASP A 30 1.23 4.08 5.47
C ASP A 30 2.13 3.80 4.26
N ILE A 31 1.91 4.53 3.16
CA ILE A 31 2.72 4.41 1.93
C ILE A 31 4.10 5.02 2.19
N ILE A 32 5.14 4.20 2.00
CA ILE A 32 6.55 4.62 2.09
C ILE A 32 7.04 5.13 0.73
N ASP A 33 6.77 4.38 -0.33
CA ASP A 33 7.26 4.69 -1.67
C ASP A 33 6.31 4.16 -2.76
N ILE A 34 6.28 4.88 -3.89
CA ILE A 34 5.61 4.45 -5.11
C ILE A 34 6.60 4.65 -6.25
N SER A 35 6.97 3.55 -6.91
CA SER A 35 7.84 3.58 -8.08
C SER A 35 7.13 3.02 -9.30
N THR A 36 7.45 3.58 -10.45
CA THR A 36 7.00 3.06 -11.74
C THR A 36 8.20 2.61 -12.56
N ALA A 37 8.07 1.45 -13.19
CA ALA A 37 9.08 0.90 -14.08
C ALA A 37 8.40 0.46 -15.38
N GLY A 38 9.05 0.70 -16.52
CA GLY A 38 8.54 0.31 -17.83
C GLY A 38 8.33 1.47 -18.79
N GLY A 39 7.63 1.20 -19.89
CA GLY A 39 7.42 2.12 -21.01
C GLY A 39 5.96 2.18 -21.46
N ILE A 40 5.71 2.71 -22.65
CA ILE A 40 4.35 2.89 -23.20
C ILE A 40 3.57 1.56 -23.31
N GLU A 41 4.28 0.45 -23.54
CA GLU A 41 3.67 -0.86 -23.78
C GLU A 41 3.51 -1.75 -22.54
N ASP A 42 4.38 -1.59 -21.53
CA ASP A 42 4.33 -2.35 -20.28
C ASP A 42 4.72 -1.42 -19.12
N LEU A 43 3.72 -1.02 -18.34
CA LEU A 43 3.89 -0.20 -17.14
C LEU A 43 3.74 -1.10 -15.91
N MET A 44 4.70 -0.99 -15.00
CA MET A 44 4.66 -1.64 -13.70
C MET A 44 4.69 -0.60 -12.60
N ILE A 45 3.80 -0.72 -11.65
CA ILE A 45 3.71 0.14 -10.47
C ILE A 45 4.03 -0.71 -9.27
N LEU A 46 5.02 -0.31 -8.48
CA LEU A 46 5.37 -0.92 -7.21
C LEU A 46 5.06 0.03 -6.07
N ILE A 47 4.40 -0.47 -5.03
CA ILE A 47 4.11 0.27 -3.81
C ILE A 47 4.80 -0.42 -2.66
N THR A 48 5.55 0.34 -1.87
CA THR A 48 6.06 -0.10 -0.58
C THR A 48 5.26 0.58 0.52
N TYR A 49 4.68 -0.19 1.45
CA TYR A 49 3.83 0.35 2.50
C TYR A 49 3.99 -0.42 3.82
N LYS A 50 3.50 0.16 4.91
CA LYS A 50 3.31 -0.51 6.19
C LYS A 50 1.83 -0.69 6.46
N GLU A 51 1.49 -1.73 7.21
CA GLU A 51 0.18 -1.78 7.88
C GLU A 51 0.02 -0.50 8.70
N GLY A 52 -1.06 0.25 8.45
CA GLY A 52 -1.36 1.42 9.26
C GLY A 52 -1.57 1.01 10.70
N LYS A 53 -1.28 1.92 11.64
CA LYS A 53 -1.65 1.72 13.03
C LYS A 53 -3.17 1.64 13.11
N ASP A 54 -3.68 0.43 13.24
CA ASP A 54 -5.07 0.04 13.45
C ASP A 54 -6.06 1.21 13.56
N GLY A 55 -6.91 1.38 12.55
CA GLY A 55 -8.22 2.04 12.68
C GLY A 55 -9.18 1.21 13.55
N ASN A 56 -8.73 0.78 14.72
CA ASN A 56 -9.48 0.00 15.70
C ASN A 56 -9.90 0.84 16.93
N GLU A 57 -9.80 2.17 16.85
CA GLU A 57 -10.32 3.08 17.88
C GLU A 57 -11.75 3.59 17.59
N GLU A 58 -12.34 3.29 16.42
CA GLU A 58 -13.71 3.74 16.06
C GLU A 58 -14.76 2.61 15.95
N ARG A 59 -14.69 1.60 16.83
CA ARG A 59 -15.80 0.63 17.01
C ARG A 59 -16.20 0.35 18.47
N GLU A 60 -15.83 1.23 19.40
CA GLU A 60 -16.38 1.24 20.75
C GLU A 60 -17.02 2.60 21.08
N LEU A 61 -18.10 2.94 20.38
CA LEU A 61 -19.13 3.89 20.87
C LEU A 61 -20.52 3.39 20.48
#